data_AF-A0A2U9ICZ9-F1
#
_entry.id   AF-A0A2U9ICZ9-F1
#
_cell.length_a   1.000
_cell.length_b   1.000
_cell.length_c   1.000
_cell.angle_alpha   90.00
_cell.angle_beta   90.00
_cell.angle_gamma   90.00
#
_symmetry.space_group_name_H-M   'P 1'
#
loop_
_entity.id
_entity.type
_entity.pdbx_description
1 polymer ?
#
loop_
_entity_poly.entity_id
_entity_poly.type
_entity_poly.pdbx_seq_one_letter_code
_entity_poly.pdbx_strand_id
1 'polypeptide(L)'
;MVAKIMIYIVDADSLRSNSIPNDFKLIAINIENFINYSNEMEELLKNNRIFKLYILFDDNNIINFNTYDNLSKLKDTLIKISKIKTLSGFKNEFVFIISQKYDIEVIRRILFLSEFRLYNFAIFVINLKSIKQYDLEMLLTSDIINNNLSEVVLVDDKTFWPGRYFRFMKQISNEEYLFYKNPFYAEFKGRLSDIISLETLKKVYQYYDSVGLIDSFRYWNFKGIVIELTYKCNFSCDHCYVSSSPQRSEILELNKIYKILEEALNLPFIDKKVHIAGGEVTLFWNKLVELIKFSKSLGYIVTLVTNGSWALNESRVRELKELKVDEIELSLTPYHLKFWNSKDNILKILYNLKKYNLNFFIRYLTSKSNNINDLYKLLGNELLGISVISSPVLRLGNALSKLPANEFYGNDKLPIGACFDSLNLSITPNGVYPCCNGSEITKYGRLGSLDESLKNILNRNYFLRLLTLIGPSRLLKELKLDYKYRNKEYTSICELCNEILNNDEVYNKSLELIKGRLR
;
A
#
# COMPACT_ATOMS: atom_id res chain seq x y z
N MET A 1 -6.84 -36.42 19.35
CA MET A 1 -6.06 -35.70 20.38
C MET A 1 -5.62 -34.36 19.79
N VAL A 2 -6.32 -33.27 20.11
CA VAL A 2 -5.88 -31.93 19.70
C VAL A 2 -4.66 -31.61 20.54
N ALA A 3 -3.49 -31.47 19.91
CA ALA A 3 -2.26 -31.13 20.62
C ALA A 3 -2.47 -29.77 21.31
N LYS A 4 -2.57 -29.74 22.65
CA LYS A 4 -2.56 -28.50 23.43
C LYS A 4 -1.32 -27.70 23.03
N ILE A 5 -1.52 -26.53 22.46
CA ILE A 5 -0.44 -25.57 22.22
C ILE A 5 -0.03 -25.04 23.60
N MET A 6 1.10 -25.51 24.13
CA MET A 6 1.67 -25.00 25.39
C MET A 6 2.70 -23.91 25.08
N ILE A 7 2.57 -22.76 25.76
CA ILE A 7 3.57 -21.68 25.78
C ILE A 7 4.46 -21.92 26.99
N TYR A 8 5.77 -21.96 26.78
CA TYR A 8 6.74 -22.07 27.88
C TYR A 8 7.41 -20.73 28.12
N ILE A 9 7.31 -20.20 29.34
CA ILE A 9 8.00 -18.97 29.74
C ILE A 9 9.40 -19.36 30.17
N VAL A 10 10.41 -18.85 29.48
CA VAL A 10 11.82 -19.17 29.66
C VAL A 10 12.51 -18.05 30.43
N ASP A 11 13.21 -18.43 31.50
CA ASP A 11 14.05 -17.57 32.31
C ASP A 11 15.54 -17.90 32.16
N ALA A 12 16.40 -17.16 32.86
CA ALA A 12 17.84 -17.32 32.80
C ALA A 12 18.32 -18.72 33.25
N ASP A 13 17.65 -19.32 34.24
CA ASP A 13 18.03 -20.63 34.78
C ASP A 13 17.62 -21.77 33.85
N SER A 14 16.47 -21.62 33.18
CA SER A 14 15.99 -22.55 32.15
C SER A 14 16.92 -22.60 30.93
N LEU A 15 17.49 -21.46 30.54
CA LEU A 15 18.46 -21.38 29.43
C LEU A 15 19.79 -22.04 29.76
N ARG A 16 20.27 -21.86 30.99
CA ARG A 16 21.56 -22.43 31.44
C ARG A 16 21.49 -23.94 31.68
N SER A 17 20.33 -24.44 32.10
CA SER A 17 20.15 -25.86 32.46
C SER A 17 19.78 -26.76 31.28
N ASN A 18 19.53 -26.20 30.09
CA ASN A 18 19.05 -26.93 28.90
C ASN A 18 17.83 -27.83 29.20
N SER A 19 17.02 -27.45 30.18
CA SER A 19 15.93 -28.25 30.75
C SER A 19 14.63 -28.19 29.93
N ILE A 20 14.70 -27.69 28.70
CA ILE A 20 13.56 -27.45 27.81
C ILE A 20 13.37 -28.68 26.90
N PRO A 21 12.27 -29.46 27.04
CA PRO A 21 11.97 -30.59 26.15
C PRO A 21 12.01 -30.30 24.63
N ASN A 22 12.40 -31.32 23.87
CA ASN A 22 12.70 -31.21 22.43
C ASN A 22 11.50 -30.99 21.48
N ASP A 23 10.25 -31.00 21.99
CA ASP A 23 9.02 -31.10 21.19
C ASP A 23 8.01 -29.94 21.38
N PHE A 24 8.46 -28.75 21.79
CA PHE A 24 7.52 -27.64 22.06
C PHE A 24 7.15 -26.77 20.88
N LYS A 25 5.95 -26.19 20.94
CA LYS A 25 5.42 -25.34 19.88
C LYS A 25 5.68 -23.84 20.05
N LEU A 26 5.69 -23.27 21.27
CA LEU A 26 5.83 -21.81 21.47
C LEU A 26 6.74 -21.49 22.69
N ILE A 27 7.61 -20.50 22.57
CA ILE A 27 8.51 -20.03 23.66
C ILE A 27 8.29 -18.56 23.93
N ALA A 28 8.19 -18.14 25.19
CA ALA A 28 8.17 -16.74 25.59
C ALA A 28 9.38 -16.41 26.48
N ILE A 29 10.06 -15.30 26.21
CA ILE A 29 11.25 -14.87 26.96
C ILE A 29 11.21 -13.36 27.22
N ASN A 30 11.64 -12.93 28.40
CA ASN A 30 11.77 -11.50 28.69
C ASN A 30 12.93 -10.88 27.89
N ILE A 31 12.75 -9.65 27.40
CA ILE A 31 13.76 -8.94 26.60
C ILE A 31 15.16 -8.87 27.22
N GLU A 32 15.30 -8.65 28.53
CA GLU A 32 16.64 -8.56 29.14
C GLU A 32 17.37 -9.90 29.06
N ASN A 33 16.66 -10.99 29.33
CA ASN A 33 17.18 -12.34 29.18
C ASN A 33 17.47 -12.67 27.71
N PHE A 34 16.61 -12.24 26.79
CA PHE A 34 16.80 -12.45 25.36
C PHE A 34 18.12 -11.84 24.85
N ILE A 35 18.46 -10.63 25.29
CA ILE A 35 19.71 -9.97 24.90
C ILE A 35 20.91 -10.61 25.60
N ASN A 36 20.80 -10.84 26.91
CA ASN A 36 21.91 -11.34 27.72
C ASN A 36 22.29 -12.79 27.39
N TYR A 37 21.34 -13.59 26.92
CA TYR A 37 21.52 -15.01 26.60
C TYR A 37 21.21 -15.33 25.12
N SER A 38 21.56 -14.40 24.24
CA SER A 38 21.25 -14.52 22.80
C SER A 38 21.94 -15.69 22.10
N ASN A 39 23.10 -16.14 22.59
CA ASN A 39 23.83 -17.28 22.02
C ASN A 39 23.16 -18.61 22.43
N GLU A 40 22.75 -18.72 23.69
CA GLU A 40 22.00 -19.85 24.24
C GLU A 40 20.64 -19.97 23.56
N MET A 41 19.96 -18.83 23.32
CA MET A 41 18.73 -18.79 22.54
C MET A 41 18.92 -19.25 21.09
N GLU A 42 20.04 -18.89 20.45
CA GLU A 42 20.36 -19.34 19.10
C GLU A 42 20.58 -20.86 19.04
N GLU A 43 21.31 -21.41 19.99
CA GLU A 43 21.54 -22.86 20.09
C GLU A 43 20.22 -23.60 20.34
N LEU A 44 19.40 -23.08 21.24
CA LEU A 44 18.08 -23.61 21.53
C LEU A 44 17.16 -23.61 20.30
N LEU A 45 17.14 -22.53 19.51
CA LEU A 45 16.34 -22.42 18.29
C LEU A 45 16.82 -23.34 17.16
N LYS A 46 18.13 -23.64 17.09
CA LYS A 46 18.69 -24.58 16.10
C LYS A 46 18.38 -26.04 16.44
N ASN A 47 18.37 -26.38 17.72
CA ASN A 47 18.29 -27.76 18.19
C ASN A 47 16.86 -28.25 18.48
N ASN A 48 15.88 -27.34 18.53
CA ASN A 48 14.50 -27.66 18.91
C ASN A 48 13.47 -27.32 17.82
N ARG A 49 12.32 -28.00 17.84
CA ARG A 49 11.20 -27.78 16.88
C ARG A 49 10.26 -26.64 17.30
N ILE A 50 10.80 -25.43 17.45
CA ILE A 50 10.04 -24.26 17.92
C ILE A 50 9.25 -23.62 16.78
N PHE A 51 7.95 -23.35 17.00
CA PHE A 51 7.08 -22.76 15.97
C PHE A 51 7.01 -21.23 16.06
N LYS A 52 7.06 -20.62 17.27
CA LYS A 52 7.15 -19.16 17.48
C LYS A 52 7.90 -18.76 18.76
N LEU A 53 8.46 -17.54 18.76
CA LEU A 53 9.21 -16.94 19.87
C LEU A 53 8.60 -15.59 20.31
N TYR A 54 8.03 -15.52 21.50
CA TYR A 54 7.45 -14.31 22.09
C TYR A 54 8.52 -13.57 22.90
N ILE A 55 8.72 -12.27 22.65
CA ILE A 55 9.64 -11.44 23.44
C ILE A 55 8.83 -10.50 24.32
N LEU A 56 8.78 -10.83 25.62
CA LEU A 56 7.99 -10.11 26.60
C LEU A 56 8.73 -8.85 27.08
N PHE A 57 8.05 -7.71 27.04
CA PHE A 57 8.48 -6.48 27.70
C PHE A 57 7.74 -6.35 29.02
N ASP A 58 8.47 -6.08 30.09
CA ASP A 58 7.95 -5.75 31.41
C ASP A 58 8.25 -4.27 31.71
N ASP A 59 7.35 -3.65 32.47
CA ASP A 59 7.37 -2.25 32.91
C ASP A 59 8.74 -1.74 33.41
N ASN A 60 9.56 -2.57 34.05
CA ASN A 60 10.88 -2.19 34.58
C ASN A 60 11.99 -2.19 33.52
N ASN A 61 11.81 -2.94 32.43
CA ASN A 61 12.86 -3.13 31.41
C ASN A 61 12.85 -2.00 30.40
N ILE A 62 11.70 -1.35 30.21
CA ILE A 62 11.49 -0.19 29.34
C ILE A 62 12.41 1.00 29.72
N ILE A 63 12.76 1.14 30.99
CA ILE A 63 13.55 2.26 31.53
C ILE A 63 15.06 2.09 31.27
N ASN A 64 15.58 0.85 31.10
CA ASN A 64 17.01 0.57 30.90
C ASN A 64 17.49 0.62 29.44
N PHE A 65 16.59 0.69 28.45
CA PHE A 65 16.93 0.77 27.01
C PHE A 65 17.02 2.22 26.47
N ASN A 66 17.60 3.13 27.25
CA ASN A 66 17.69 4.56 26.92
C ASN A 66 18.95 4.96 26.11
N THR A 67 19.92 4.07 25.93
CA THR A 67 21.13 4.36 25.15
C THR A 67 21.01 3.78 23.73
N TYR A 68 21.46 4.55 22.73
CA TYR A 68 21.49 4.14 21.32
C TYR A 68 22.16 2.76 21.12
N ASP A 69 23.19 2.48 21.93
CA ASP A 69 23.94 1.22 21.90
C ASP A 69 23.07 -0.01 22.25
N ASN A 70 22.18 0.11 23.24
CA ASN A 70 21.32 -1.01 23.65
C ASN A 70 20.22 -1.31 22.60
N LEU A 71 19.68 -0.28 21.95
CA LEU A 71 18.76 -0.41 20.82
C LEU A 71 19.43 -1.04 19.59
N SER A 72 20.66 -0.64 19.28
CA SER A 72 21.44 -1.25 18.20
C SER A 72 21.75 -2.72 18.50
N LYS A 73 22.16 -3.03 19.73
CA LYS A 73 22.46 -4.42 20.14
C LYS A 73 21.23 -5.33 20.07
N LEU A 74 20.06 -4.83 20.50
CA LEU A 74 18.79 -5.55 20.35
C LEU A 74 18.46 -5.78 18.88
N LYS A 75 18.60 -4.75 18.05
CA LYS A 75 18.36 -4.83 16.60
C LYS A 75 19.26 -5.86 15.93
N ASP A 76 20.55 -5.86 16.22
CA ASP A 76 21.51 -6.83 15.68
C ASP A 76 21.15 -8.27 16.11
N THR A 77 20.71 -8.43 17.36
CA THR A 77 20.27 -9.72 17.90
C THR A 77 19.00 -10.24 17.19
N LEU A 78 18.00 -9.38 16.97
CA LEU A 78 16.79 -9.72 16.23
C LEU A 78 17.10 -10.11 14.78
N ILE A 79 17.98 -9.37 14.10
CA ILE A 79 18.43 -9.69 12.74
C ILE A 79 19.15 -11.04 12.72
N LYS A 80 20.05 -11.29 13.68
CA LYS A 80 20.79 -12.55 13.80
C LYS A 80 19.82 -13.74 13.94
N ILE A 81 18.86 -13.64 14.86
CA ILE A 81 17.89 -14.71 15.12
C ILE A 81 16.92 -14.89 13.96
N SER A 82 16.47 -13.82 13.31
CA SER A 82 15.56 -13.92 12.15
C SER A 82 16.14 -14.72 10.98
N LYS A 83 17.47 -14.82 10.88
CA LYS A 83 18.19 -15.58 9.82
C LYS A 83 18.37 -17.06 10.15
N ILE A 84 18.06 -17.50 11.37
CA ILE A 84 18.20 -18.91 11.77
C ILE A 84 17.15 -19.74 11.01
N LYS A 85 17.61 -20.73 10.24
CA LYS A 85 16.72 -21.73 9.63
C LYS A 85 16.26 -22.71 10.70
N THR A 86 15.00 -22.62 11.10
CA THR A 86 14.37 -23.60 11.98
C THR A 86 14.14 -24.91 11.20
N LEU A 87 14.12 -26.05 11.92
CA LEU A 87 13.98 -27.41 11.37
C LEU A 87 12.73 -27.66 10.50
N SER A 88 11.83 -26.69 10.39
CA SER A 88 10.53 -26.80 9.71
C SER A 88 10.22 -25.65 8.74
N GLY A 89 11.16 -24.74 8.45
CA GLY A 89 10.97 -23.66 7.46
C GLY A 89 10.02 -22.53 7.90
N PHE A 90 9.69 -22.46 9.19
CA PHE A 90 8.87 -21.37 9.76
C PHE A 90 9.73 -20.14 10.08
N LYS A 91 9.12 -18.96 9.98
CA LYS A 91 9.75 -17.67 10.31
C LYS A 91 9.71 -17.43 11.82
N ASN A 92 10.79 -16.91 12.38
CA ASN A 92 10.80 -16.37 13.73
C ASN A 92 9.91 -15.12 13.77
N GLU A 93 8.79 -15.21 14.47
CA GLU A 93 7.87 -14.09 14.71
C GLU A 93 8.13 -13.54 16.11
N PHE A 94 8.22 -12.23 16.26
CA PHE A 94 8.52 -11.57 17.53
C PHE A 94 7.28 -10.84 18.04
N VAL A 95 6.73 -11.28 19.17
CA VAL A 95 5.55 -10.63 19.77
C VAL A 95 5.98 -9.75 20.94
N PHE A 96 5.61 -8.47 20.91
CA PHE A 96 5.83 -7.51 21.99
C PHE A 96 4.52 -7.25 22.75
N ILE A 97 4.59 -7.29 24.08
CA ILE A 97 3.46 -7.00 24.98
C ILE A 97 3.85 -5.81 25.84
N ILE A 98 3.04 -4.75 25.87
CA ILE A 98 3.30 -3.50 26.60
C ILE A 98 2.17 -3.30 27.61
N SER A 99 2.54 -3.18 28.88
CA SER A 99 1.63 -3.27 30.03
C SER A 99 1.12 -1.95 30.61
N GLN A 100 1.70 -0.81 30.21
CA GLN A 100 1.31 0.50 30.74
C GLN A 100 0.63 1.44 29.74
N LYS A 101 -0.16 2.35 30.31
CA LYS A 101 -0.85 3.42 29.61
C LYS A 101 0.18 4.37 28.99
N TYR A 102 0.24 4.39 27.66
CA TYR A 102 0.80 5.48 26.86
C TYR A 102 2.28 5.86 27.11
N ASP A 103 3.21 4.91 27.00
CA ASP A 103 4.57 5.29 26.65
C ASP A 103 4.74 5.30 25.12
N ILE A 104 4.37 6.43 24.51
CA ILE A 104 4.54 6.68 23.07
C ILE A 104 5.99 6.49 22.63
N GLU A 105 6.94 6.75 23.52
CA GLU A 105 8.36 6.63 23.22
C GLU A 105 8.78 5.16 23.15
N VAL A 106 8.19 4.28 23.97
CA VAL A 106 8.36 2.81 23.85
C VAL A 106 7.79 2.29 22.54
N ILE A 107 6.59 2.73 22.16
CA ILE A 107 5.98 2.33 20.89
C ILE A 107 6.87 2.81 19.73
N ARG A 108 7.35 4.05 19.73
CA ARG A 108 8.29 4.59 18.73
C ARG A 108 9.57 3.75 18.62
N ARG A 109 10.15 3.37 19.76
CA ARG A 109 11.37 2.54 19.83
C ARG A 109 11.16 1.12 19.30
N ILE A 110 10.02 0.51 19.61
CA ILE A 110 9.65 -0.81 19.07
C ILE A 110 9.41 -0.75 17.55
N LEU A 111 8.80 0.34 17.07
CA LEU A 111 8.60 0.54 15.63
C LEU A 111 9.91 0.79 14.87
N PHE A 112 10.90 1.45 15.48
CA PHE A 112 12.24 1.55 14.90
C PHE A 112 12.86 0.16 14.66
N LEU A 113 12.57 -0.81 15.53
CA LEU A 113 13.04 -2.19 15.34
C LEU A 113 12.30 -2.93 14.21
N SER A 114 11.11 -2.46 13.80
CA SER A 114 10.27 -3.09 12.78
C SER A 114 10.47 -2.59 11.34
N GLU A 115 11.41 -1.66 11.11
CA GLU A 115 11.80 -1.18 9.77
C GLU A 115 12.39 -2.27 8.85
N PHE A 116 12.67 -3.47 9.36
CA PHE A 116 13.23 -4.58 8.60
C PHE A 116 12.15 -5.58 8.21
N ARG A 117 11.93 -5.79 6.91
CA ARG A 117 11.09 -6.88 6.35
C ARG A 117 11.61 -8.30 6.63
N LEU A 118 12.51 -8.47 7.60
CA LEU A 118 13.20 -9.72 7.92
C LEU A 118 12.40 -10.60 8.89
N TYR A 119 11.42 -10.05 9.63
CA TYR A 119 10.64 -10.78 10.64
C TYR A 119 9.26 -10.15 10.88
N ASN A 120 8.31 -10.96 11.38
CA ASN A 120 6.92 -10.55 11.68
C ASN A 120 6.81 -10.07 13.13
N PHE A 121 5.95 -9.07 13.38
CA PHE A 121 5.67 -8.59 14.74
C PHE A 121 4.19 -8.62 15.12
N ALA A 122 3.92 -8.56 16.42
CA ALA A 122 2.63 -8.18 16.98
C ALA A 122 2.85 -7.29 18.21
N ILE A 123 2.06 -6.23 18.39
CA ILE A 123 2.19 -5.29 19.52
C ILE A 123 0.88 -5.25 20.29
N PHE A 124 0.86 -5.82 21.48
CA PHE A 124 -0.29 -5.76 22.37
C PHE A 124 -0.13 -4.60 23.35
N VAL A 125 -0.93 -3.55 23.22
CA VAL A 125 -1.09 -2.52 24.25
C VAL A 125 -2.28 -2.92 25.10
N ILE A 126 -2.02 -3.54 26.25
CA ILE A 126 -3.05 -4.10 27.12
C ILE A 126 -2.93 -3.44 28.48
N ASN A 127 -4.04 -2.97 29.03
CA ASN A 127 -4.10 -2.65 30.45
C ASN A 127 -4.08 -3.98 31.25
N LEU A 128 -2.88 -4.44 31.64
CA LEU A 128 -2.74 -5.73 32.32
C LEU A 128 -3.48 -5.79 33.66
N LYS A 129 -3.81 -4.64 34.27
CA LYS A 129 -4.59 -4.60 35.52
C LYS A 129 -6.05 -5.03 35.34
N SER A 130 -6.57 -5.05 34.11
CA SER A 130 -7.97 -5.38 33.82
C SER A 130 -8.19 -6.74 33.15
N ILE A 131 -7.12 -7.47 32.81
CA ILE A 131 -7.21 -8.77 32.13
C ILE A 131 -6.90 -9.88 33.13
N LYS A 132 -7.79 -10.89 33.25
CA LYS A 132 -7.52 -12.07 34.07
C LYS A 132 -6.50 -12.95 33.38
N GLN A 133 -5.65 -13.63 34.13
CA GLN A 133 -4.61 -14.53 33.59
C GLN A 133 -5.17 -15.57 32.58
N TYR A 134 -6.38 -16.07 32.84
CA TYR A 134 -7.11 -16.95 31.92
C TYR A 134 -7.43 -16.32 30.56
N ASP A 135 -7.78 -15.03 30.52
CA ASP A 135 -8.10 -14.33 29.27
C ASP A 135 -6.83 -14.07 28.44
N LEU A 136 -5.69 -13.83 29.11
CA LEU A 136 -4.38 -13.74 28.47
C LEU A 136 -3.94 -15.10 27.90
N GLU A 137 -4.11 -16.19 28.65
CA GLU A 137 -3.82 -17.55 28.18
C GLU A 137 -4.74 -17.93 27.00
N MET A 138 -6.02 -17.59 27.04
CA MET A 138 -6.98 -17.84 25.95
C MET A 138 -6.65 -17.01 24.70
N LEU A 139 -6.26 -15.74 24.87
CA LEU A 139 -5.79 -14.88 23.78
C LEU A 139 -4.59 -15.52 23.08
N LEU A 140 -3.54 -15.85 23.86
CA LEU A 140 -2.27 -16.39 23.37
C LEU A 140 -2.38 -17.81 22.78
N THR A 141 -3.38 -18.59 23.18
CA THR A 141 -3.63 -19.94 22.65
C THR A 141 -4.65 -19.97 21.51
N SER A 142 -5.28 -18.84 21.17
CA SER A 142 -6.31 -18.79 20.13
C SER A 142 -5.76 -19.13 18.73
N ASP A 143 -6.55 -19.90 17.96
CA ASP A 143 -6.24 -20.28 16.58
C ASP A 143 -6.09 -19.07 15.64
N ILE A 144 -6.64 -17.93 16.03
CA ILE A 144 -6.60 -16.65 15.31
C ILE A 144 -5.19 -16.02 15.39
N ILE A 145 -4.58 -16.02 16.58
CA ILE A 145 -3.19 -15.58 16.80
C ILE A 145 -2.20 -16.57 16.17
N ASN A 146 -2.48 -17.86 16.26
CA ASN A 146 -1.53 -18.88 15.84
C ASN A 146 -1.46 -19.07 14.32
N ASN A 147 -2.56 -18.85 13.57
CA ASN A 147 -2.60 -19.16 12.13
C ASN A 147 -2.54 -17.95 11.18
N ASN A 148 -2.82 -16.70 11.62
CA ASN A 148 -3.08 -15.59 10.68
C ASN A 148 -2.54 -14.20 11.11
N LEU A 149 -1.62 -14.11 12.08
CA LEU A 149 -1.18 -12.81 12.56
C LEU A 149 -0.24 -12.07 11.58
N SER A 150 -0.74 -10.96 11.04
CA SER A 150 0.06 -9.75 10.80
C SER A 150 -0.53 -8.63 11.66
N GLU A 151 0.09 -8.36 12.82
CA GLU A 151 -0.16 -7.31 13.84
C GLU A 151 -1.62 -7.03 14.29
N VAL A 152 -1.89 -7.09 15.61
CA VAL A 152 -3.13 -6.59 16.25
C VAL A 152 -2.75 -5.52 17.26
N VAL A 153 -3.38 -4.33 17.19
CA VAL A 153 -3.21 -3.24 18.17
C VAL A 153 -4.59 -2.89 18.75
N LEU A 154 -4.71 -2.89 20.08
CA LEU A 154 -5.91 -2.47 20.82
C LEU A 154 -5.60 -1.15 21.53
N VAL A 155 -6.45 -0.14 21.38
CA VAL A 155 -6.23 1.19 21.96
C VAL A 155 -7.51 1.68 22.61
N ASP A 156 -7.41 2.02 23.89
CA ASP A 156 -8.49 2.58 24.70
C ASP A 156 -8.45 4.13 24.67
N ASP A 157 -9.50 4.73 24.11
CA ASP A 157 -9.97 6.11 24.18
C ASP A 157 -8.94 7.20 24.57
N LYS A 158 -8.32 7.81 23.55
CA LYS A 158 -8.03 9.26 23.45
C LYS A 158 -7.16 9.68 22.25
N THR A 159 -6.60 8.75 21.48
CA THR A 159 -5.63 9.09 20.42
C THR A 159 -6.04 8.54 19.04
N PHE A 160 -5.56 9.23 18.01
CA PHE A 160 -5.79 8.97 16.59
C PHE A 160 -4.74 8.01 16.00
N TRP A 161 -5.12 7.19 15.03
CA TRP A 161 -4.30 6.10 14.46
C TRP A 161 -4.41 6.09 12.92
N PRO A 162 -3.44 6.68 12.18
CA PRO A 162 -3.46 6.67 10.72
C PRO A 162 -2.76 5.41 10.18
N GLY A 163 -3.50 4.51 9.53
CA GLY A 163 -2.86 3.47 8.71
C GLY A 163 -3.87 2.60 7.96
N ARG A 164 -3.42 1.95 6.88
CA ARG A 164 -4.23 1.14 5.93
C ARG A 164 -5.07 0.02 6.56
N TYR A 165 -4.80 -0.30 7.81
CA TYR A 165 -5.34 -1.47 8.48
C TYR A 165 -5.75 -1.15 9.93
N PHE A 166 -5.83 0.14 10.28
CA PHE A 166 -6.33 0.61 11.56
C PHE A 166 -7.72 1.20 11.35
N ARG A 167 -8.66 0.88 12.24
CA ARG A 167 -10.01 1.47 12.25
C ARG A 167 -10.13 2.41 13.44
N PHE A 168 -10.72 3.59 13.24
CA PHE A 168 -11.00 4.48 14.36
C PHE A 168 -12.08 3.83 15.22
N MET A 169 -11.93 3.87 16.53
CA MET A 169 -12.85 3.28 17.47
C MET A 169 -13.27 4.31 18.50
N LYS A 170 -14.56 4.32 18.83
CA LYS A 170 -15.10 5.11 19.93
C LYS A 170 -15.92 4.19 20.81
N GLN A 171 -15.54 4.06 22.07
CA GLN A 171 -16.39 3.36 23.02
C GLN A 171 -17.69 4.16 23.23
N ILE A 172 -18.82 3.46 23.17
CA ILE A 172 -20.15 4.06 23.43
C ILE A 172 -20.84 3.44 24.63
N SER A 173 -20.39 2.27 25.09
CA SER A 173 -20.78 1.64 26.34
C SER A 173 -19.70 0.68 26.81
N ASN A 174 -19.88 0.05 27.99
CA ASN A 174 -18.93 -0.92 28.54
C ASN A 174 -18.64 -2.11 27.61
N GLU A 175 -19.55 -2.44 26.68
CA GLU A 175 -19.41 -3.58 25.77
C GLU A 175 -19.47 -3.20 24.29
N GLU A 176 -19.94 -2.00 23.94
CA GLU A 176 -20.14 -1.58 22.55
C GLU A 176 -19.19 -0.47 22.11
N TYR A 177 -18.72 -0.61 20.87
CA TYR A 177 -17.83 0.32 20.21
C TYR A 177 -18.42 0.72 18.85
N LEU A 178 -18.23 1.98 18.47
CA LEU A 178 -18.38 2.46 17.10
C LEU A 178 -17.04 2.37 16.40
N PHE A 179 -17.00 1.68 15.27
CA PHE A 179 -15.82 1.49 14.44
C PHE A 179 -16.00 2.30 13.17
N TYR A 180 -15.00 3.08 12.83
CA TYR A 180 -15.06 4.05 11.78
C TYR A 180 -14.05 3.69 10.70
N LYS A 181 -14.52 3.77 9.46
CA LYS A 181 -13.67 3.64 8.28
C LYS A 181 -12.73 4.83 8.12
N ASN A 182 -13.21 6.00 8.52
CA ASN A 182 -12.49 7.27 8.57
C ASN A 182 -13.18 8.22 9.56
N PRO A 183 -12.59 9.37 9.93
CA PRO A 183 -13.14 10.25 10.97
C PRO A 183 -14.56 10.79 10.71
N PHE A 184 -15.10 10.63 9.50
CA PHE A 184 -16.45 11.07 9.12
C PHE A 184 -17.46 9.92 9.01
N TYR A 185 -17.06 8.66 9.14
CA TYR A 185 -17.94 7.52 8.88
C TYR A 185 -17.71 6.34 9.84
N ALA A 186 -18.71 6.09 10.69
CA ALA A 186 -18.85 4.84 11.45
C ALA A 186 -19.34 3.73 10.51
N GLU A 187 -18.53 2.70 10.32
CA GLU A 187 -18.80 1.53 9.48
C GLU A 187 -19.49 0.41 10.27
N PHE A 188 -19.21 0.28 11.57
CA PHE A 188 -19.74 -0.80 12.39
C PHE A 188 -20.01 -0.34 13.82
N LYS A 189 -21.01 -0.94 14.46
CA LYS A 189 -21.30 -0.81 15.89
C LYS A 189 -21.41 -2.22 16.46
N GLY A 190 -20.61 -2.57 17.46
CA GLY A 190 -20.68 -3.88 18.09
C GLY A 190 -19.61 -4.13 19.14
N ARG A 191 -19.43 -5.38 19.56
CA ARG A 191 -18.43 -5.77 20.55
C ARG A 191 -17.07 -5.93 19.90
N LEU A 192 -16.01 -5.81 20.70
CA LEU A 192 -14.64 -6.02 20.23
C LEU A 192 -14.43 -7.45 19.69
N SER A 193 -15.07 -8.44 20.32
CA SER A 193 -15.04 -9.86 19.91
C SER A 193 -15.51 -10.09 18.48
N ASP A 194 -16.46 -9.28 18.01
CA ASP A 194 -17.14 -9.50 16.74
C ASP A 194 -16.20 -9.22 15.55
N ILE A 195 -15.22 -8.34 15.75
CA ILE A 195 -14.23 -7.96 14.74
C ILE A 195 -13.08 -8.94 14.63
N ILE A 196 -12.66 -9.52 15.76
CA ILE A 196 -11.57 -10.49 15.83
C ILE A 196 -11.93 -11.77 15.04
N SER A 197 -13.23 -12.06 14.89
CA SER A 197 -13.76 -13.26 14.20
C SER A 197 -13.73 -13.20 12.67
N LEU A 198 -13.68 -12.00 12.07
CA LEU A 198 -13.65 -11.83 10.63
C LEU A 198 -12.20 -11.89 10.14
N GLU A 199 -11.99 -12.54 9.00
CA GLU A 199 -10.79 -12.78 8.16
C GLU A 199 -9.79 -11.60 7.93
N THR A 200 -9.65 -10.68 8.89
CA THR A 200 -9.36 -9.25 8.73
C THR A 200 -8.02 -8.84 9.33
N LEU A 201 -7.00 -9.69 9.21
CA LEU A 201 -5.64 -9.34 9.67
C LEU A 201 -4.57 -9.63 8.64
N LYS A 202 -4.93 -9.72 7.35
CA LYS A 202 -4.01 -10.17 6.29
C LYS A 202 -3.03 -9.12 5.74
N LYS A 203 -2.72 -8.06 6.49
CA LYS A 203 -1.52 -7.20 6.33
C LYS A 203 -1.67 -6.03 7.30
N VAL A 204 -0.62 -5.67 8.04
CA VAL A 204 -0.50 -4.34 8.69
C VAL A 204 0.96 -3.90 8.59
N TYR A 205 1.19 -2.61 8.33
CA TYR A 205 2.49 -1.94 8.41
C TYR A 205 2.31 -0.45 8.83
N GLN A 206 3.05 -0.06 9.89
CA GLN A 206 3.63 1.21 10.41
C GLN A 206 3.04 2.64 10.15
N TYR A 207 2.90 3.46 11.22
CA TYR A 207 3.76 4.60 11.69
C TYR A 207 2.94 5.52 12.63
N TYR A 208 3.50 5.96 13.78
CA TYR A 208 2.82 6.89 14.72
C TYR A 208 3.49 8.26 14.78
N ASP A 209 2.64 9.27 14.74
CA ASP A 209 2.81 10.45 15.56
C ASP A 209 1.47 10.69 16.29
N SER A 210 1.47 11.35 17.45
CA SER A 210 0.24 11.73 18.15
C SER A 210 -0.38 12.91 17.41
N VAL A 211 -1.14 12.62 16.38
CA VAL A 211 -1.63 13.67 15.51
C VAL A 211 -3.07 14.01 15.89
N GLY A 212 -3.32 15.25 16.30
CA GLY A 212 -4.67 15.71 16.66
C GLY A 212 -5.68 15.44 15.53
N LEU A 213 -6.97 15.25 15.85
CA LEU A 213 -8.03 14.87 14.89
C LEU A 213 -8.01 15.70 13.59
N ILE A 214 -7.66 16.98 13.66
CA ILE A 214 -7.51 17.90 12.52
C ILE A 214 -6.28 17.58 11.67
N ASP A 215 -5.16 17.29 12.30
CA ASP A 215 -3.91 16.94 11.61
C ASP A 215 -3.97 15.51 11.05
N SER A 216 -4.83 14.67 11.64
CA SER A 216 -5.24 13.34 11.23
C SER A 216 -5.86 13.31 9.82
N PHE A 217 -6.66 14.34 9.52
CA PHE A 217 -7.21 14.60 8.18
C PHE A 217 -6.13 14.97 7.15
N ARG A 218 -4.89 15.24 7.58
CA ARG A 218 -3.79 15.65 6.71
C ARG A 218 -2.98 14.47 6.14
N TYR A 219 -3.24 13.22 6.54
CA TYR A 219 -2.49 12.09 5.98
C TYR A 219 -3.23 11.43 4.82
N TRP A 220 -2.65 11.53 3.62
CA TRP A 220 -2.97 10.63 2.52
C TRP A 220 -2.10 9.39 2.61
N ASN A 221 -2.64 8.24 2.20
CA ASN A 221 -1.84 7.04 2.07
C ASN A 221 -1.67 6.68 0.59
N PHE A 222 -0.42 6.65 0.14
CA PHE A 222 -0.08 6.40 -1.26
C PHE A 222 0.57 5.01 -1.42
N LYS A 223 0.05 4.22 -2.37
CA LYS A 223 0.54 2.89 -2.77
C LYS A 223 1.87 2.93 -3.53
N GLY A 224 2.31 4.14 -3.87
CA GLY A 224 3.57 4.42 -4.52
C GLY A 224 3.51 5.77 -5.21
N ILE A 225 4.57 6.03 -5.96
CA ILE A 225 4.72 7.20 -6.80
C ILE A 225 4.60 6.74 -8.26
N VAL A 226 3.70 7.35 -9.02
CA VAL A 226 3.62 7.18 -10.47
C VAL A 226 4.38 8.32 -11.11
N ILE A 227 5.30 8.01 -12.01
CA ILE A 227 6.07 8.97 -12.78
C ILE A 227 5.60 8.88 -14.23
N GLU A 228 4.77 9.82 -14.66
CA GLU A 228 4.46 10.01 -16.07
C GLU A 228 5.62 10.80 -16.69
N LEU A 229 6.66 10.13 -17.22
CA LEU A 229 7.89 10.82 -17.64
C LEU A 229 7.63 11.83 -18.77
N THR A 230 6.66 11.55 -19.64
CA THR A 230 6.40 12.29 -20.86
C THR A 230 4.94 12.11 -21.28
N TYR A 231 4.40 12.99 -22.12
CA TYR A 231 3.16 12.70 -22.85
C TYR A 231 3.39 12.27 -24.30
N LYS A 232 4.64 12.26 -24.77
CA LYS A 232 5.00 11.73 -26.08
C LYS A 232 4.85 10.22 -26.10
N CYS A 233 4.15 9.71 -27.11
CA CYS A 233 3.96 8.28 -27.33
C CYS A 233 4.09 7.99 -28.82
N ASN A 234 4.56 6.81 -29.20
CA ASN A 234 4.52 6.35 -30.59
C ASN A 234 3.11 5.91 -31.01
N PHE A 235 2.20 5.70 -30.06
CA PHE A 235 0.78 5.38 -30.30
C PHE A 235 -0.10 6.59 -29.98
N SER A 236 -1.29 6.65 -30.60
CA SER A 236 -2.29 7.71 -30.36
C SER A 236 -3.66 7.11 -30.02
N CYS A 237 -3.68 6.26 -29.00
CA CYS A 237 -4.82 5.42 -28.63
C CYS A 237 -6.11 6.21 -28.35
N ASP A 238 -7.23 5.67 -28.82
CA ASP A 238 -8.55 6.31 -28.69
C ASP A 238 -9.05 6.40 -27.24
N HIS A 239 -8.55 5.55 -26.35
CA HIS A 239 -8.94 5.54 -24.93
C HIS A 239 -7.97 6.31 -24.01
N CYS A 240 -6.87 6.86 -24.55
CA CYS A 240 -5.81 7.43 -23.72
C CYS A 240 -6.32 8.64 -22.92
N TYR A 241 -6.29 8.54 -21.59
CA TYR A 241 -6.89 9.54 -20.71
C TYR A 241 -6.08 10.86 -20.67
N VAL A 242 -4.76 10.82 -20.92
CA VAL A 242 -3.89 12.01 -21.04
C VAL A 242 -3.70 12.50 -22.49
N SER A 243 -4.37 11.86 -23.45
CA SER A 243 -4.26 12.19 -24.87
C SER A 243 -2.82 12.19 -25.39
N SER A 244 -2.02 11.20 -24.96
CA SER A 244 -0.67 10.99 -25.48
C SER A 244 -0.67 10.69 -26.98
N SER A 245 0.35 11.18 -27.67
CA SER A 245 0.50 11.00 -29.13
C SER A 245 1.94 11.30 -29.58
N PRO A 246 2.30 10.98 -30.84
CA PRO A 246 3.61 11.32 -31.39
C PRO A 246 3.90 12.82 -31.45
N GLN A 247 2.85 13.64 -31.49
CA GLN A 247 2.90 15.10 -31.61
C GLN A 247 3.15 15.80 -30.27
N ARG A 248 3.04 15.08 -29.14
CA ARG A 248 3.37 15.61 -27.81
C ARG A 248 4.89 15.70 -27.64
N SER A 249 5.34 16.64 -26.80
CA SER A 249 6.77 16.91 -26.58
C SER A 249 7.13 17.09 -25.11
N GLU A 250 6.13 17.15 -24.22
CA GLU A 250 6.30 17.35 -22.80
C GLU A 250 7.10 16.20 -22.19
N ILE A 251 8.11 16.54 -21.39
CA ILE A 251 8.99 15.60 -20.71
C ILE A 251 9.42 16.17 -19.37
N LEU A 252 9.50 15.31 -18.37
CA LEU A 252 10.01 15.64 -17.05
C LEU A 252 11.54 15.71 -17.02
N GLU A 253 12.05 16.67 -16.26
CA GLU A 253 13.45 16.75 -15.90
C GLU A 253 13.76 15.73 -14.79
N LEU A 254 14.81 14.92 -14.97
CA LEU A 254 15.17 13.88 -14.02
C LEU A 254 15.51 14.43 -12.63
N ASN A 255 16.18 15.59 -12.56
CA ASN A 255 16.54 16.23 -11.29
C ASN A 255 15.31 16.55 -10.42
N LYS A 256 14.18 16.93 -11.04
CA LYS A 256 12.92 17.16 -10.33
C LYS A 256 12.39 15.87 -9.72
N ILE A 257 12.44 14.79 -10.49
CA ILE A 257 12.01 13.46 -10.07
C ILE A 257 12.90 12.96 -8.92
N TYR A 258 14.22 13.10 -9.05
CA TYR A 258 15.18 12.66 -8.03
C TYR A 258 14.91 13.31 -6.68
N LYS A 259 14.77 14.63 -6.66
CA LYS A 259 14.41 15.37 -5.45
C LYS A 259 13.11 14.85 -4.81
N ILE A 260 12.07 14.62 -5.62
CA ILE A 260 10.78 14.11 -5.11
C ILE A 260 10.94 12.70 -4.53
N LEU A 261 11.69 11.82 -5.18
CA LEU A 261 11.93 10.46 -4.70
C LEU A 261 12.74 10.45 -3.39
N GLU A 262 13.72 11.33 -3.25
CA GLU A 262 14.48 11.52 -2.00
C GLU A 262 13.61 12.06 -0.87
N GLU A 263 12.82 13.12 -1.13
CA GLU A 263 11.90 13.68 -0.15
C GLU A 263 10.86 12.66 0.30
N ALA A 264 10.37 11.82 -0.61
CA ALA A 264 9.41 10.76 -0.32
C ALA A 264 9.97 9.66 0.57
N LEU A 265 11.29 9.46 0.68
CA LEU A 265 11.87 8.47 1.60
C LEU A 265 11.50 8.78 3.06
N ASN A 266 11.47 10.06 3.41
CA ASN A 266 11.15 10.54 4.75
C ASN A 266 9.64 10.61 5.04
N LEU A 267 8.79 10.18 4.11
CA LEU A 267 7.33 10.20 4.26
C LEU A 267 6.80 8.77 4.45
N PRO A 268 6.39 8.37 5.68
CA PRO A 268 6.00 7.00 5.99
C PRO A 268 4.68 6.58 5.34
N PHE A 269 3.86 7.55 4.94
CA PHE A 269 2.56 7.31 4.30
C PHE A 269 2.65 7.14 2.76
N ILE A 270 3.87 7.12 2.20
CA ILE A 270 4.12 6.78 0.80
C ILE A 270 4.92 5.47 0.76
N ASP A 271 4.32 4.44 0.15
CA ASP A 271 5.03 3.18 -0.07
C ASP A 271 6.27 3.41 -0.94
N LYS A 272 7.35 2.67 -0.65
CA LYS A 272 8.58 2.70 -1.44
C LYS A 272 8.43 1.88 -2.73
N LYS A 273 7.48 2.29 -3.57
CA LYS A 273 7.23 1.77 -4.92
C LYS A 273 7.14 2.92 -5.92
N VAL A 274 7.80 2.77 -7.05
CA VAL A 274 7.77 3.68 -8.18
C VAL A 274 7.20 2.95 -9.40
N HIS A 275 6.18 3.53 -10.00
CA HIS A 275 5.58 3.14 -11.25
C HIS A 275 6.06 4.11 -12.32
N ILE A 276 6.97 3.68 -13.18
CA ILE A 276 7.46 4.51 -14.29
C ILE A 276 6.52 4.29 -15.47
N ALA A 277 5.93 5.38 -15.95
CA ALA A 277 4.94 5.43 -17.01
C ALA A 277 5.17 6.71 -17.85
N GLY A 278 4.12 7.22 -18.50
CA GLY A 278 4.17 8.27 -19.51
C GLY A 278 3.46 7.81 -20.78
N GLY A 279 3.37 8.70 -21.76
CA GLY A 279 2.93 8.36 -23.11
C GLY A 279 3.59 7.06 -23.60
N GLU A 280 4.86 7.09 -23.98
CA GLU A 280 5.68 5.89 -24.03
C GLU A 280 7.10 6.22 -23.54
N VAL A 281 7.36 5.87 -22.29
CA VAL A 281 8.62 6.19 -21.62
C VAL A 281 9.84 5.53 -22.28
N THR A 282 9.66 4.39 -22.94
CA THR A 282 10.76 3.66 -23.59
C THR A 282 11.27 4.31 -24.88
N LEU A 283 10.61 5.38 -25.35
CA LEU A 283 11.17 6.29 -26.35
C LEU A 283 12.37 7.07 -25.81
N PHE A 284 12.45 7.29 -24.50
CA PHE A 284 13.52 8.02 -23.81
C PHE A 284 14.42 7.05 -23.03
N TRP A 285 14.93 6.04 -23.72
CA TRP A 285 15.62 4.89 -23.13
C TRP A 285 16.72 5.27 -22.12
N ASN A 286 17.63 6.18 -22.47
CA ASN A 286 18.72 6.58 -21.58
C ASN A 286 18.20 7.20 -20.28
N LYS A 287 17.16 8.05 -20.36
CA LYS A 287 16.53 8.66 -19.18
C LYS A 287 15.79 7.63 -18.33
N LEU A 288 15.11 6.67 -18.97
CA LEU A 288 14.46 5.55 -18.28
C LEU A 288 15.48 4.71 -17.50
N VAL A 289 16.60 4.34 -18.13
CA VAL A 289 17.67 3.56 -17.48
C VAL A 289 18.25 4.32 -16.29
N GLU A 290 18.53 5.61 -16.45
CA GLU A 290 19.04 6.47 -15.37
C GLU A 290 18.04 6.54 -14.19
N LEU A 291 16.76 6.75 -14.49
CA LEU A 291 15.70 6.82 -13.50
C LEU A 291 15.50 5.49 -12.76
N ILE A 292 15.57 4.35 -13.46
CA ILE A 292 15.50 3.02 -12.83
C ILE A 292 16.68 2.84 -11.86
N LYS A 293 17.92 3.13 -12.31
CA LYS A 293 19.12 3.02 -11.48
C LYS A 293 19.02 3.87 -10.22
N PHE A 294 18.62 5.13 -10.36
CA PHE A 294 18.45 6.04 -9.24
C PHE A 294 17.35 5.57 -8.26
N SER A 295 16.19 5.17 -8.78
CA SER A 295 15.09 4.67 -7.93
C SER A 295 15.51 3.41 -7.16
N LYS A 296 16.25 2.50 -7.81
CA LYS A 296 16.79 1.28 -7.19
C LYS A 296 17.86 1.59 -6.14
N SER A 297 18.74 2.57 -6.36
CA SER A 297 19.76 2.94 -5.36
C SER A 297 19.16 3.49 -4.08
N LEU A 298 17.95 4.06 -4.15
CA LEU A 298 17.17 4.51 -2.99
C LEU A 298 16.33 3.38 -2.34
N GLY A 299 16.37 2.16 -2.89
CA GLY A 299 15.63 1.01 -2.35
C GLY A 299 14.16 0.90 -2.78
N TYR A 300 13.72 1.66 -3.79
CA TYR A 300 12.35 1.53 -4.31
C TYR A 300 12.15 0.22 -5.07
N ILE A 301 10.94 -0.34 -4.94
CA ILE A 301 10.41 -1.28 -5.93
C ILE A 301 10.10 -0.47 -7.19
N VAL A 302 10.63 -0.88 -8.35
CA VAL A 302 10.48 -0.19 -9.63
C VAL A 302 9.70 -1.06 -10.59
N THR A 303 8.60 -0.51 -11.09
CA THR A 303 7.75 -1.15 -12.09
C THR A 303 7.62 -0.25 -13.31
N LEU A 304 7.32 -0.84 -14.47
CA LEU A 304 7.26 -0.15 -15.75
C LEU A 304 5.90 -0.39 -16.42
N VAL A 305 5.22 0.69 -16.81
CA VAL A 305 4.02 0.63 -17.66
C VAL A 305 4.42 1.02 -19.09
N THR A 306 4.07 0.19 -20.07
CA THR A 306 4.52 0.38 -21.46
C THR A 306 3.58 -0.27 -22.46
N ASN A 307 3.55 0.25 -23.69
CA ASN A 307 2.93 -0.41 -24.83
C ASN A 307 3.77 -1.59 -25.37
N GLY A 308 5.01 -1.76 -24.91
CA GLY A 308 5.85 -2.92 -25.21
C GLY A 308 6.59 -2.89 -26.55
N SER A 309 6.40 -1.87 -27.38
CA SER A 309 7.04 -1.79 -28.71
C SER A 309 8.57 -1.90 -28.69
N TRP A 310 9.21 -1.41 -27.63
CA TRP A 310 10.65 -1.51 -27.40
C TRP A 310 11.18 -2.95 -27.24
N ALA A 311 10.33 -3.89 -26.80
CA ALA A 311 10.71 -5.26 -26.51
C ALA A 311 10.96 -6.11 -27.77
N LEU A 312 10.72 -5.54 -28.96
CA LEU A 312 11.20 -6.11 -30.23
C LEU A 312 12.74 -6.12 -30.31
N ASN A 313 13.40 -5.24 -29.55
CA ASN A 313 14.85 -5.20 -29.40
C ASN A 313 15.29 -6.03 -28.18
N GLU A 314 15.83 -7.22 -28.42
CA GLU A 314 16.29 -8.13 -27.35
C GLU A 314 17.38 -7.54 -26.45
N SER A 315 18.22 -6.63 -26.96
CA SER A 315 19.25 -5.96 -26.14
C SER A 315 18.61 -5.13 -25.02
N ARG A 316 17.54 -4.39 -25.35
CA ARG A 316 16.78 -3.61 -24.38
C ARG A 316 16.10 -4.51 -23.34
N VAL A 317 15.60 -5.67 -23.75
CA VAL A 317 14.95 -6.65 -22.86
C VAL A 317 15.96 -7.18 -21.84
N ARG A 318 17.16 -7.52 -22.30
CA ARG A 318 18.27 -7.93 -21.44
C ARG A 318 18.68 -6.83 -20.48
N GLU A 319 18.79 -5.59 -20.95
CA GLU A 319 19.16 -4.45 -20.11
C GLU A 319 18.15 -4.22 -18.97
N LEU A 320 16.83 -4.25 -19.22
CA LEU A 320 15.86 -4.14 -18.12
C LEU A 320 15.94 -5.31 -17.12
N LYS A 321 16.28 -6.50 -17.59
CA LYS A 321 16.49 -7.65 -16.71
C LYS A 321 17.72 -7.45 -15.81
N GLU A 322 18.81 -6.94 -16.36
CA GLU A 322 20.05 -6.61 -15.63
C GLU A 322 19.82 -5.48 -14.62
N LEU A 323 18.98 -4.50 -14.95
CA LEU A 323 18.53 -3.43 -14.03
C LEU A 323 17.59 -3.93 -12.93
N LYS A 324 17.16 -5.20 -12.97
CA LYS A 324 16.26 -5.83 -12.01
C LYS A 324 14.94 -5.06 -11.86
N VAL A 325 14.32 -4.62 -12.96
CA VAL A 325 12.95 -4.09 -12.94
C VAL A 325 12.03 -5.16 -12.33
N ASP A 326 11.21 -4.79 -11.34
CA ASP A 326 10.48 -5.76 -10.52
C ASP A 326 9.24 -6.31 -11.22
N GLU A 327 8.58 -5.49 -12.04
CA GLU A 327 7.36 -5.87 -12.75
C GLU A 327 7.12 -4.95 -13.95
N ILE A 328 6.67 -5.52 -15.07
CA ILE A 328 6.25 -4.79 -16.26
C ILE A 328 4.75 -4.98 -16.46
N GLU A 329 4.03 -3.87 -16.53
CA GLU A 329 2.65 -3.80 -16.98
C GLU A 329 2.62 -3.55 -18.49
N LEU A 330 2.31 -4.60 -19.25
CA LEU A 330 2.19 -4.53 -20.70
C LEU A 330 0.77 -4.13 -21.11
N SER A 331 0.63 -2.95 -21.68
CA SER A 331 -0.63 -2.42 -22.19
C SER A 331 -1.00 -3.03 -23.54
N LEU A 332 -1.99 -3.93 -23.54
CA LEU A 332 -2.40 -4.66 -24.76
C LEU A 332 -3.92 -4.79 -24.82
N THR A 333 -4.62 -3.71 -25.21
CA THR A 333 -6.08 -3.67 -25.42
C THR A 333 -6.37 -3.42 -26.90
N PRO A 334 -7.59 -3.67 -27.43
CA PRO A 334 -8.00 -3.36 -28.80
C PRO A 334 -7.50 -2.01 -29.33
N TYR A 335 -7.47 -0.99 -28.49
CA TYR A 335 -6.99 0.35 -28.88
C TYR A 335 -5.48 0.43 -29.10
N HIS A 336 -4.67 -0.40 -28.41
CA HIS A 336 -3.24 -0.54 -28.67
C HIS A 336 -2.99 -1.40 -29.91
N LEU A 337 -3.78 -2.46 -30.10
CA LEU A 337 -3.65 -3.41 -31.21
C LEU A 337 -3.68 -2.73 -32.59
N LYS A 338 -4.44 -1.62 -32.74
CA LYS A 338 -4.49 -0.82 -33.97
C LYS A 338 -3.13 -0.28 -34.43
N PHE A 339 -2.17 -0.13 -33.53
CA PHE A 339 -0.84 0.41 -33.81
C PHE A 339 0.23 -0.66 -34.01
N TRP A 340 -0.12 -1.94 -33.87
CA TRP A 340 0.78 -3.04 -34.15
C TRP A 340 0.67 -3.44 -35.62
N ASN A 341 1.79 -3.39 -36.35
CA ASN A 341 1.83 -3.74 -37.78
C ASN A 341 1.45 -5.20 -38.06
N SER A 342 1.69 -6.11 -37.12
CA SER A 342 1.35 -7.53 -37.26
C SER A 342 1.18 -8.20 -35.91
N LYS A 343 0.40 -9.29 -35.89
CA LYS A 343 0.31 -10.20 -34.74
C LYS A 343 1.68 -10.77 -34.36
N ASP A 344 2.54 -11.06 -35.34
CA ASP A 344 3.87 -11.63 -35.11
C ASP A 344 4.76 -10.73 -34.24
N ASN A 345 4.63 -9.40 -34.38
CA ASN A 345 5.35 -8.48 -33.50
C ASN A 345 4.90 -8.60 -32.05
N ILE A 346 3.60 -8.79 -31.81
CA ILE A 346 3.06 -9.03 -30.46
C ILE A 346 3.60 -10.35 -29.91
N LEU A 347 3.57 -11.42 -30.71
CA LEU A 347 4.12 -12.72 -30.32
C LEU A 347 5.61 -12.63 -29.99
N LYS A 348 6.37 -11.89 -30.79
CA LYS A 348 7.81 -11.68 -30.60
C LYS A 348 8.11 -10.95 -29.29
N ILE A 349 7.35 -9.90 -28.93
CA ILE A 349 7.58 -9.24 -27.64
C ILE A 349 7.26 -10.16 -26.46
N LEU A 350 6.19 -10.94 -26.52
CA LEU A 350 5.83 -11.88 -25.46
C LEU A 350 6.91 -12.97 -25.31
N TYR A 351 7.39 -13.50 -26.43
CA TYR A 351 8.50 -14.45 -26.47
C TYR A 351 9.77 -13.85 -25.86
N ASN A 352 10.16 -12.65 -26.24
CA ASN A 352 11.36 -12.00 -25.72
C ASN A 352 11.28 -11.77 -24.20
N LEU A 353 10.14 -11.26 -23.70
CA LEU A 353 9.94 -11.05 -22.26
C LEU A 353 10.04 -12.38 -21.47
N LYS A 354 9.43 -13.45 -21.98
CA LYS A 354 9.52 -14.80 -21.39
C LYS A 354 10.93 -15.38 -21.44
N LYS A 355 11.60 -15.30 -22.60
CA LYS A 355 12.95 -15.82 -22.84
C LYS A 355 13.95 -15.29 -21.83
N TYR A 356 13.85 -14.00 -21.49
CA TYR A 356 14.74 -13.34 -20.52
C TYR A 356 14.19 -13.35 -19.08
N ASN A 357 13.09 -14.06 -18.82
CA ASN A 357 12.47 -14.22 -17.51
C ASN A 357 12.20 -12.87 -16.82
N LEU A 358 11.65 -11.91 -17.56
CA LEU A 358 11.12 -10.68 -16.97
C LEU A 358 9.77 -10.99 -16.31
N ASN A 359 9.53 -10.39 -15.15
CA ASN A 359 8.23 -10.46 -14.49
C ASN A 359 7.29 -9.46 -15.17
N PHE A 360 6.20 -9.94 -15.78
CA PHE A 360 5.25 -9.07 -16.45
C PHE A 360 3.82 -9.62 -16.43
N PHE A 361 2.85 -8.73 -16.57
CA PHE A 361 1.45 -9.06 -16.77
C PHE A 361 0.86 -8.17 -17.86
N ILE A 362 -0.27 -8.59 -18.43
CA ILE A 362 -0.98 -7.82 -19.44
C ILE A 362 -2.10 -7.01 -18.78
N ARG A 363 -2.12 -5.69 -19.03
CA ARG A 363 -3.27 -4.83 -18.76
C ARG A 363 -4.18 -4.80 -19.97
N TYR A 364 -5.43 -5.21 -19.78
CA TYR A 364 -6.45 -5.23 -20.83
C TYR A 364 -7.65 -4.38 -20.44
N LEU A 365 -7.92 -3.31 -21.18
CA LEU A 365 -9.13 -2.51 -20.97
C LEU A 365 -10.29 -3.01 -21.83
N THR A 366 -11.47 -3.16 -21.24
CA THR A 366 -12.68 -3.67 -21.89
C THR A 366 -13.70 -2.56 -22.17
N SER A 367 -14.50 -2.77 -23.22
CA SER A 367 -15.73 -2.05 -23.52
C SER A 367 -16.89 -3.04 -23.68
N LYS A 368 -18.13 -2.59 -23.90
CA LYS A 368 -19.27 -3.48 -24.17
C LYS A 368 -19.02 -4.36 -25.40
N SER A 369 -18.35 -3.84 -26.43
CA SER A 369 -18.05 -4.58 -27.66
C SER A 369 -16.72 -5.33 -27.66
N ASN A 370 -15.78 -4.98 -26.77
CA ASN A 370 -14.47 -5.64 -26.69
C ASN A 370 -14.21 -6.16 -25.28
N ASN A 371 -14.15 -7.48 -25.13
CA ASN A 371 -13.95 -8.14 -23.84
C ASN A 371 -12.67 -9.00 -23.84
N ILE A 372 -12.37 -9.63 -22.70
CA ILE A 372 -11.14 -10.39 -22.51
C ILE A 372 -11.04 -11.62 -23.44
N ASN A 373 -12.17 -12.15 -23.91
CA ASN A 373 -12.16 -13.29 -24.84
C ASN A 373 -11.51 -12.92 -26.18
N ASP A 374 -11.53 -11.64 -26.58
CA ASP A 374 -10.91 -11.21 -27.83
C ASP A 374 -9.38 -11.30 -27.76
N LEU A 375 -8.79 -11.02 -26.58
CA LEU A 375 -7.37 -11.26 -26.34
C LEU A 375 -7.04 -12.74 -26.42
N TYR A 376 -7.89 -13.60 -25.84
CA TYR A 376 -7.69 -15.04 -25.87
C TYR A 376 -7.78 -15.59 -27.31
N LYS A 377 -8.77 -15.15 -28.10
CA LYS A 377 -8.86 -15.50 -29.53
C LYS A 377 -7.62 -15.05 -30.31
N LEU A 378 -7.07 -13.89 -29.97
CA LEU A 378 -5.89 -13.35 -30.65
C LEU A 378 -4.62 -14.16 -30.33
N LEU A 379 -4.38 -14.48 -29.05
CA LEU A 379 -3.09 -14.98 -28.58
C LEU A 379 -3.09 -16.46 -28.19
N GLY A 380 -4.22 -17.04 -27.82
CA GLY A 380 -4.36 -18.45 -27.46
C GLY A 380 -3.33 -18.90 -26.41
N ASN A 381 -2.60 -19.98 -26.71
CA ASN A 381 -1.60 -20.57 -25.82
C ASN A 381 -0.43 -19.65 -25.48
N GLU A 382 -0.22 -18.57 -26.23
CA GLU A 382 0.84 -17.60 -25.94
C GLU A 382 0.59 -16.84 -24.63
N LEU A 383 -0.64 -16.89 -24.10
CA LEU A 383 -0.99 -16.35 -22.79
C LEU A 383 -0.62 -17.27 -21.62
N LEU A 384 -0.23 -18.53 -21.86
CA LEU A 384 0.12 -19.46 -20.78
C LEU A 384 1.24 -18.89 -19.91
N GLY A 385 0.99 -18.88 -18.60
CA GLY A 385 1.89 -18.33 -17.58
C GLY A 385 1.90 -16.81 -17.46
N ILE A 386 1.08 -16.08 -18.24
CA ILE A 386 0.97 -14.62 -18.18
C ILE A 386 -0.32 -14.24 -17.45
N SER A 387 -0.20 -13.48 -16.38
CA SER A 387 -1.36 -12.86 -15.72
C SER A 387 -1.99 -11.81 -16.63
N VAL A 388 -3.31 -11.83 -16.78
CA VAL A 388 -4.07 -10.78 -17.47
C VAL A 388 -4.95 -10.08 -16.45
N ILE A 389 -4.76 -8.78 -16.27
CA ILE A 389 -5.58 -7.96 -15.37
C ILE A 389 -6.46 -7.05 -16.22
N SER A 390 -7.77 -7.22 -16.07
CA SER A 390 -8.76 -6.53 -16.89
C SER A 390 -9.55 -5.50 -16.09
N SER A 391 -9.85 -4.36 -16.72
CA SER A 391 -10.73 -3.32 -16.16
C SER A 391 -11.49 -2.59 -17.26
N PRO A 392 -12.64 -1.95 -16.95
CA PRO A 392 -13.35 -1.13 -17.94
C PRO A 392 -12.51 0.04 -18.46
N VAL A 393 -12.71 0.41 -19.73
CA VAL A 393 -12.31 1.72 -20.24
C VAL A 393 -13.11 2.80 -19.50
N LEU A 394 -12.44 3.83 -19.01
CA LEU A 394 -13.07 4.98 -18.37
C LEU A 394 -13.41 6.06 -19.41
N ARG A 395 -14.52 6.77 -19.20
CA ARG A 395 -14.93 7.96 -19.95
C ARG A 395 -14.07 9.18 -19.63
N LEU A 396 -12.79 9.14 -19.99
CA LEU A 396 -11.80 10.19 -19.73
C LEU A 396 -10.94 10.49 -20.96
N GLY A 397 -10.45 11.73 -21.07
CA GLY A 397 -9.52 12.13 -22.14
C GLY A 397 -10.04 11.81 -23.54
N ASN A 398 -9.21 11.19 -24.38
CA ASN A 398 -9.59 10.80 -25.74
C ASN A 398 -10.82 9.89 -25.79
N ALA A 399 -11.07 9.07 -24.76
CA ALA A 399 -12.19 8.13 -24.77
C ALA A 399 -13.52 8.88 -24.92
N LEU A 400 -13.67 10.05 -24.29
CA LEU A 400 -14.89 10.87 -24.33
C LEU A 400 -15.23 11.36 -25.73
N SER A 401 -14.21 11.68 -26.55
CA SER A 401 -14.41 12.29 -27.87
C SER A 401 -14.28 11.29 -29.02
N LYS A 402 -13.58 10.17 -28.81
CA LYS A 402 -13.27 9.20 -29.87
C LYS A 402 -14.04 7.89 -29.78
N LEU A 403 -14.60 7.55 -28.62
CA LEU A 403 -15.38 6.32 -28.46
C LEU A 403 -16.88 6.62 -28.40
N PRO A 404 -17.73 5.79 -29.04
CA PRO A 404 -19.18 5.91 -28.93
C PRO A 404 -19.65 5.78 -27.47
N ALA A 405 -20.64 6.60 -27.08
CA ALA A 405 -21.14 6.60 -25.70
C ALA A 405 -21.73 5.23 -25.26
N ASN A 406 -22.25 4.44 -26.20
CA ASN A 406 -22.77 3.11 -25.93
C ASN A 406 -21.69 2.04 -25.71
N GLU A 407 -20.40 2.32 -25.94
CA GLU A 407 -19.30 1.38 -25.67
C GLU A 407 -18.97 1.23 -24.19
N PHE A 408 -19.30 2.24 -23.38
CA PHE A 408 -18.93 2.26 -21.97
C PHE A 408 -19.89 1.42 -21.13
N TYR A 409 -19.35 0.74 -20.14
CA TYR A 409 -20.13 0.20 -19.03
C TYR A 409 -20.72 1.34 -18.20
N GLY A 410 -21.75 1.09 -17.41
CA GLY A 410 -22.31 2.16 -16.59
C GLY A 410 -23.55 1.74 -15.82
N ASN A 411 -23.80 2.47 -14.74
CA ASN A 411 -25.03 2.42 -13.97
C ASN A 411 -25.54 3.85 -13.75
N ASP A 412 -26.85 4.03 -13.75
CA ASP A 412 -27.54 5.31 -13.51
C ASP A 412 -27.45 5.77 -12.05
N LYS A 413 -27.08 4.87 -11.12
CA LYS A 413 -26.79 5.21 -9.74
C LYS A 413 -25.39 5.78 -9.58
N LEU A 414 -25.29 6.80 -8.74
CA LEU A 414 -24.00 7.40 -8.39
C LEU A 414 -23.06 6.36 -7.72
N PRO A 415 -21.81 6.23 -8.19
CA PRO A 415 -20.89 5.21 -7.73
C PRO A 415 -20.46 5.46 -6.27
N ILE A 416 -20.53 4.43 -5.42
CA ILE A 416 -20.19 4.53 -4.00
C ILE A 416 -18.74 4.09 -3.79
N GLY A 417 -17.96 4.84 -3.02
CA GLY A 417 -16.57 4.51 -2.70
C GLY A 417 -15.72 5.75 -2.45
N ALA A 418 -14.51 5.54 -1.94
CA ALA A 418 -13.50 6.57 -1.67
C ALA A 418 -12.09 5.98 -1.93
N CYS A 419 -11.07 6.83 -2.09
CA CYS A 419 -9.73 6.41 -2.54
C CYS A 419 -8.62 6.64 -1.51
N PHE A 420 -8.91 7.17 -0.31
CA PHE A 420 -7.90 7.69 0.62
C PHE A 420 -6.78 6.71 1.02
N ASP A 421 -7.01 5.41 0.87
CA ASP A 421 -6.11 4.32 1.21
C ASP A 421 -5.50 3.61 -0.02
N SER A 422 -5.79 4.11 -1.22
CA SER A 422 -5.51 3.46 -2.51
C SER A 422 -5.00 4.44 -3.57
N LEU A 423 -4.55 5.63 -3.15
CA LEU A 423 -3.98 6.65 -4.04
C LEU A 423 -2.60 6.24 -4.57
N ASN A 424 -2.22 6.82 -5.71
CA ASN A 424 -0.86 6.78 -6.24
C ASN A 424 -0.43 8.22 -6.54
N LEU A 425 0.62 8.68 -5.86
CA LEU A 425 1.07 10.06 -5.99
C LEU A 425 1.67 10.24 -7.39
N SER A 426 1.02 11.02 -8.25
CA SER A 426 1.38 11.08 -9.66
C SER A 426 2.20 12.34 -9.95
N ILE A 427 3.39 12.13 -10.50
CA ILE A 427 4.35 13.14 -10.90
C ILE A 427 4.36 13.18 -12.42
N THR A 428 3.99 14.31 -12.99
CA THR A 428 3.73 14.47 -14.42
C THR A 428 4.43 15.72 -14.94
N PRO A 429 4.59 15.90 -16.27
CA PRO A 429 5.15 17.15 -16.82
C PRO A 429 4.39 18.41 -16.39
N ASN A 430 3.13 18.27 -15.99
CA ASN A 430 2.27 19.38 -15.60
C ASN A 430 2.20 19.62 -14.09
N GLY A 431 2.87 18.83 -13.25
CA GLY A 431 2.84 18.97 -11.80
C GLY A 431 2.54 17.68 -11.05
N VAL A 432 2.16 17.84 -9.79
CA VAL A 432 1.91 16.74 -8.84
C VAL A 432 0.41 16.58 -8.58
N TYR A 433 -0.08 15.34 -8.55
CA TYR A 433 -1.50 14.98 -8.50
C TYR A 433 -1.75 13.82 -7.52
N PRO A 434 -2.95 13.72 -6.89
CA PRO A 434 -3.21 12.72 -5.86
C PRO A 434 -3.44 11.31 -6.43
N CYS A 435 -3.72 11.14 -7.72
CA CYS A 435 -3.98 9.84 -8.33
C CYS A 435 -3.61 9.79 -9.82
N CYS A 436 -3.40 8.58 -10.31
CA CYS A 436 -3.08 8.26 -11.71
C CYS A 436 -4.32 7.97 -12.59
N ASN A 437 -5.53 8.25 -12.10
CA ASN A 437 -6.79 7.95 -12.81
C ASN A 437 -7.50 9.23 -13.25
N GLY A 438 -6.77 10.11 -13.95
CA GLY A 438 -7.34 11.27 -14.64
C GLY A 438 -7.56 12.53 -13.81
N SER A 439 -7.03 12.64 -12.58
CA SER A 439 -7.02 13.92 -11.87
C SER A 439 -6.18 14.98 -12.60
N GLU A 440 -5.16 14.56 -13.34
CA GLU A 440 -4.24 15.45 -14.05
C GLU A 440 -4.83 16.23 -15.23
N ILE A 441 -5.98 15.77 -15.75
CA ILE A 441 -6.70 16.43 -16.84
C ILE A 441 -7.85 17.31 -16.34
N THR A 442 -7.85 17.67 -15.06
CA THR A 442 -8.95 18.43 -14.43
C THR A 442 -8.49 19.77 -13.89
N LYS A 443 -9.41 20.74 -13.82
CA LYS A 443 -9.17 22.09 -13.33
C LYS A 443 -8.67 22.12 -11.88
N TYR A 444 -9.29 21.32 -11.00
CA TYR A 444 -9.02 21.33 -9.55
C TYR A 444 -8.21 20.11 -9.06
N GLY A 445 -7.70 19.28 -9.97
CA GLY A 445 -6.99 18.04 -9.62
C GLY A 445 -5.54 18.21 -9.15
N ARG A 446 -4.91 19.36 -9.44
CA ARG A 446 -3.49 19.59 -9.15
C ARG A 446 -3.22 19.81 -7.66
N LEU A 447 -2.25 19.09 -7.11
CA LEU A 447 -1.71 19.33 -5.77
C LEU A 447 -0.67 20.43 -5.76
N GLY A 448 0.20 20.50 -6.77
CA GLY A 448 1.31 21.44 -6.77
C GLY A 448 2.20 21.46 -7.99
N SER A 449 3.16 22.40 -7.98
CA SER A 449 4.27 22.43 -8.93
C SER A 449 5.39 21.47 -8.52
N LEU A 450 6.23 21.08 -9.49
CA LEU A 450 7.45 20.29 -9.28
C LEU A 450 8.58 21.09 -8.64
N ASP A 451 8.47 22.42 -8.55
CA ASP A 451 9.47 23.30 -7.89
C ASP A 451 9.39 23.25 -6.37
N GLU A 452 8.26 22.81 -5.84
CA GLU A 452 7.94 22.88 -4.42
C GLU A 452 8.35 21.59 -3.70
N SER A 453 8.57 21.68 -2.39
CA SER A 453 8.82 20.47 -1.59
C SER A 453 7.55 19.63 -1.48
N LEU A 454 7.71 18.32 -1.54
CA LEU A 454 6.65 17.33 -1.45
C LEU A 454 5.83 17.50 -0.18
N LYS A 455 6.47 17.82 0.95
CA LYS A 455 5.79 18.12 2.21
C LYS A 455 4.81 19.30 2.07
N ASN A 456 5.21 20.38 1.40
CA ASN A 456 4.36 21.54 1.20
C ASN A 456 3.21 21.24 0.22
N ILE A 457 3.50 20.52 -0.87
CA ILE A 457 2.51 20.10 -1.87
C ILE A 457 1.42 19.27 -1.20
N LEU A 458 1.81 18.33 -0.34
CA LEU A 458 0.87 17.46 0.33
C LEU A 458 0.08 18.22 1.38
N ASN A 459 0.67 19.12 2.17
CA ASN A 459 -0.01 19.82 3.27
C ASN A 459 -1.14 20.79 2.86
N ARG A 460 -1.39 21.01 1.56
CA ARG A 460 -2.45 21.88 1.06
C ARG A 460 -3.59 21.10 0.37
N ASN A 461 -4.54 21.85 -0.19
CA ASN A 461 -5.65 21.37 -1.01
C ASN A 461 -6.70 20.52 -0.25
N TYR A 462 -7.38 21.16 0.70
CA TYR A 462 -8.44 20.56 1.51
C TYR A 462 -9.61 19.99 0.69
N PHE A 463 -9.88 20.54 -0.49
CA PHE A 463 -10.92 20.01 -1.38
C PHE A 463 -10.59 18.61 -1.88
N LEU A 464 -9.41 18.41 -2.47
CA LEU A 464 -8.97 17.08 -2.93
C LEU A 464 -8.89 16.08 -1.78
N ARG A 465 -8.50 16.54 -0.59
CA ARG A 465 -8.46 15.71 0.62
C ARG A 465 -9.85 15.25 1.02
N LEU A 466 -10.80 16.18 1.11
CA LEU A 466 -12.19 15.86 1.42
C LEU A 466 -12.75 14.88 0.38
N LEU A 467 -12.57 15.17 -0.91
CA LEU A 467 -13.08 14.36 -2.01
C LEU A 467 -12.53 12.94 -1.99
N THR A 468 -11.22 12.77 -1.81
CA THR A 468 -10.59 11.44 -1.75
C THR A 468 -10.95 10.66 -0.49
N LEU A 469 -11.25 11.36 0.61
CA LEU A 469 -11.61 10.77 1.90
C LEU A 469 -13.04 10.25 1.97
N ILE A 470 -14.02 11.07 1.60
CA ILE A 470 -15.44 10.70 1.71
C ILE A 470 -15.99 10.13 0.40
N GLY A 471 -15.31 10.37 -0.72
CA GLY A 471 -15.72 9.94 -2.04
C GLY A 471 -16.64 10.93 -2.76
N PRO A 472 -16.70 10.87 -4.09
CA PRO A 472 -17.41 11.84 -4.92
C PRO A 472 -18.93 11.87 -4.65
N SER A 473 -19.58 10.71 -4.61
CA SER A 473 -21.04 10.64 -4.39
C SER A 473 -21.47 11.11 -3.01
N ARG A 474 -20.65 10.86 -1.98
CA ARG A 474 -20.94 11.34 -0.63
C ARG A 474 -20.76 12.84 -0.53
N LEU A 475 -19.69 13.38 -1.13
CA LEU A 475 -19.47 14.83 -1.19
C LEU A 475 -20.67 15.53 -1.82
N LEU A 476 -21.16 15.05 -2.96
CA LEU A 476 -22.32 15.63 -3.60
C LEU A 476 -23.58 15.61 -2.72
N LYS A 477 -23.80 14.54 -1.94
CA LYS A 477 -24.93 14.48 -0.99
C LYS A 477 -24.79 15.48 0.14
N GLU A 478 -23.60 15.63 0.73
CA GLU A 478 -23.33 16.63 1.78
C GLU A 478 -23.55 18.05 1.27
N LEU A 479 -23.20 18.33 0.02
CA LEU A 479 -23.41 19.63 -0.62
C LEU A 479 -24.83 19.82 -1.19
N LYS A 480 -25.70 18.80 -1.11
CA LYS A 480 -27.04 18.77 -1.73
C LYS A 480 -27.00 19.06 -3.24
N LEU A 481 -25.98 18.53 -3.94
CA LEU A 481 -25.75 18.70 -5.38
C LEU A 481 -25.90 17.40 -6.18
N ASP A 482 -26.16 16.29 -5.51
CA ASP A 482 -26.20 14.97 -6.13
C ASP A 482 -27.28 14.84 -7.22
N TYR A 483 -28.40 15.57 -7.11
CA TYR A 483 -29.44 15.62 -8.13
C TYR A 483 -28.93 16.02 -9.52
N LYS A 484 -27.84 16.81 -9.62
CA LYS A 484 -27.27 17.24 -10.91
C LYS A 484 -26.56 16.12 -11.67
N TYR A 485 -26.31 14.99 -11.02
CA TYR A 485 -25.50 13.90 -11.55
C TYR A 485 -26.28 12.59 -11.74
N ARG A 486 -27.56 12.53 -11.34
CA ARG A 486 -28.36 11.28 -11.35
C ARG A 486 -28.87 10.84 -12.74
N ASN A 487 -28.72 11.67 -13.77
CA ASN A 487 -29.19 11.38 -15.14
C ASN A 487 -28.05 10.94 -16.08
N LYS A 488 -26.92 10.47 -15.51
CA LYS A 488 -25.75 10.03 -16.25
C LYS A 488 -25.33 8.66 -15.75
N GLU A 489 -24.83 7.84 -16.67
CA GLU A 489 -24.24 6.57 -16.31
C GLU A 489 -22.77 6.75 -15.91
N TYR A 490 -22.36 6.09 -14.84
CA TYR A 490 -20.97 6.06 -14.38
C TYR A 490 -20.45 4.63 -14.30
N THR A 491 -19.20 4.43 -14.74
CA THR A 491 -18.50 3.14 -14.64
C THR A 491 -17.84 2.99 -13.27
N SER A 492 -17.31 4.10 -12.73
CA SER A 492 -16.54 4.10 -11.50
C SER A 492 -16.58 5.46 -10.81
N ILE A 493 -16.12 5.51 -9.57
CA ILE A 493 -15.92 6.76 -8.83
C ILE A 493 -14.97 7.74 -9.55
N CYS A 494 -14.07 7.26 -10.41
CA CYS A 494 -13.11 8.10 -11.11
C CYS A 494 -13.78 9.01 -12.15
N GLU A 495 -14.79 8.51 -12.88
CA GLU A 495 -15.54 9.31 -13.86
C GLU A 495 -16.31 10.45 -13.16
N LEU A 496 -17.03 10.14 -12.07
CA LEU A 496 -17.74 11.14 -11.29
C LEU A 496 -16.78 12.14 -10.63
N CYS A 497 -15.64 11.65 -10.12
CA CYS A 497 -14.59 12.50 -9.56
C CYS A 497 -14.07 13.49 -10.60
N ASN A 498 -13.80 13.06 -11.83
CA ASN A 498 -13.33 13.93 -12.90
C ASN A 498 -14.33 15.05 -13.23
N GLU A 499 -15.64 14.76 -13.27
CA GLU A 499 -16.67 15.79 -13.43
C GLU A 499 -16.70 16.79 -12.26
N ILE A 500 -16.61 16.30 -11.02
CA ILE A 500 -16.56 17.14 -9.81
C ILE A 500 -15.34 18.07 -9.84
N LEU A 501 -14.18 17.56 -10.26
CA LEU A 501 -12.93 18.32 -10.33
C LEU A 501 -12.91 19.39 -11.44
N ASN A 502 -13.95 19.45 -12.27
CA ASN A 502 -14.16 20.49 -13.26
C ASN A 502 -15.36 21.40 -12.94
N ASN A 503 -15.99 21.24 -11.77
CA ASN A 503 -17.19 21.99 -11.39
C ASN A 503 -16.91 23.04 -10.31
N ASP A 504 -17.02 24.31 -10.70
CA ASP A 504 -16.75 25.47 -9.83
C ASP A 504 -17.70 25.57 -8.64
N GLU A 505 -18.98 25.20 -8.80
CA GLU A 505 -19.96 25.22 -7.71
C GLU A 505 -19.64 24.17 -6.65
N VAL A 506 -19.30 22.95 -7.06
CA VAL A 506 -18.90 21.88 -6.14
C VAL A 506 -17.63 22.28 -5.40
N TYR A 507 -16.64 22.84 -6.11
CA TYR A 507 -15.41 23.34 -5.51
C TYR A 507 -15.68 24.39 -4.43
N ASN A 508 -16.41 25.46 -4.78
CA ASN A 508 -16.69 26.58 -3.88
C ASN A 508 -17.49 26.14 -2.65
N LYS A 509 -18.57 25.38 -2.83
CA LYS A 509 -19.37 24.85 -1.71
C LYS A 509 -18.58 23.88 -0.83
N SER A 510 -17.65 23.13 -1.41
CA SER A 510 -16.75 22.28 -0.62
C SER A 510 -15.84 23.11 0.29
N LEU A 511 -15.27 24.21 -0.21
CA LEU A 511 -14.46 25.11 0.60
C LEU A 511 -15.26 25.75 1.73
N GLU A 512 -16.52 26.12 1.50
CA GLU A 512 -17.42 26.62 2.54
C GLU A 512 -17.71 25.55 3.61
N LEU A 513 -18.03 24.32 3.19
CA LEU A 513 -18.25 23.18 4.09
C LEU A 513 -17.02 22.93 4.98
N ILE A 514 -15.82 22.98 4.39
CA ILE A 514 -14.56 22.79 5.12
C ILE A 514 -14.36 23.91 6.14
N LYS A 515 -14.53 25.18 5.73
CA LYS A 515 -14.42 26.33 6.64
C LYS A 515 -15.40 26.25 7.81
N GLY A 516 -16.62 25.78 7.56
CA GLY A 516 -17.65 25.62 8.59
C GLY A 516 -17.39 24.48 9.57
N ARG A 517 -16.65 23.44 9.18
CA ARG A 517 -16.29 22.30 10.05
C ARG A 517 -14.94 22.46 10.78
N LEU A 518 -14.08 23.36 10.30
CA LEU A 518 -12.79 23.70 10.93
C LEU A 518 -12.91 24.83 11.96
N ARG A 519 -14.04 25.55 11.98
CA ARG A 519 -14.46 26.46 13.05
C ARG A 519 -15.26 25.68 14.08
#